data_AF-A0A2X2KT29-F1
#
_entry.id   AF-A0A2X2KT29-F1
#
_cell.length_a   1.000
_cell.length_b   1.000
_cell.length_c   1.000
_cell.angle_alpha   90.00
_cell.angle_beta   90.00
_cell.angle_gamma   90.00
#
_symmetry.space_group_name_H-M   'P 1'
#
loop_
_entity.id
_entity.type
_entity.pdbx_description
1 polymer ?
#
loop_
_entity_poly.entity_id
_entity_poly.type
_entity_poly.pdbx_seq_one_letter_code
_entity_poly.pdbx_strand_id
1 'polypeptide(L)'
;MIQPMGSKIYKVLFMLIGIGTLAYMIHAMGIDEIWNNLENIGWWFLPVLGSWAVLYWMNAMAFKAIIQEPELPQTNVPFWKVLQLTISGYAINYITPFVALGGEPYRIMELKNYVGGSKAGSSVLLYGVMHILSHILFWVASVFLILWFVPASTMVNVACAAIFVMAIICTWLFTNFIRRELPFHY
;
A
#
# COMPACT_ATOMS: atom_id res chain seq x y z
N MET A 1 25.42 25.94 8.03
CA MET A 1 24.25 25.17 7.54
C MET A 1 24.28 23.81 8.23
N ILE A 2 23.61 23.70 9.39
CA ILE A 2 23.62 22.49 10.21
C ILE A 2 22.46 21.61 9.71
N GLN A 3 22.77 20.52 9.03
CA GLN A 3 21.81 19.45 8.77
C GLN A 3 21.33 18.91 10.14
N PRO A 4 20.02 18.89 10.45
CA PRO A 4 19.57 18.44 11.76
C PRO A 4 19.90 16.95 11.92
N MET A 5 20.78 16.64 12.89
CA MET A 5 21.21 15.27 13.24
C MET A 5 20.05 14.31 13.59
N GLY A 6 18.85 14.85 13.86
CA GLY A 6 17.65 14.07 14.16
C GLY A 6 17.21 13.13 13.02
N SER A 7 17.59 13.38 11.76
CA SER A 7 17.09 12.56 10.65
C SER A 7 17.74 11.18 10.52
N LYS A 8 18.95 11.02 11.04
CA LYS A 8 19.68 9.75 10.98
C LYS A 8 19.29 8.81 12.11
N ILE A 9 18.94 9.35 13.28
CA ILE A 9 18.71 8.54 14.48
C ILE A 9 17.42 7.72 14.36
N TYR A 10 16.34 8.29 13.81
CA TYR A 10 15.10 7.53 13.59
C TYR A 10 15.31 6.42 12.56
N LYS A 11 16.07 6.67 11.49
CA LYS A 11 16.38 5.65 10.46
C LYS A 11 17.12 4.46 11.08
N VAL A 12 18.09 4.74 11.95
CA VAL A 12 18.81 3.69 12.69
C VAL A 12 17.90 2.94 13.66
N LEU A 13 17.06 3.65 14.43
CA LEU A 13 16.10 3.04 15.35
C LEU A 13 15.12 2.12 14.61
N PHE A 14 14.49 2.59 13.53
CA PHE A 14 13.59 1.77 12.72
C PHE A 14 14.31 0.58 12.08
N MET A 15 15.58 0.73 11.69
CA MET A 15 16.38 -0.37 11.15
C MET A 15 16.65 -1.45 12.22
N LEU A 16 17.00 -1.05 13.45
CA LEU A 16 17.21 -1.98 14.56
C LEU A 16 15.91 -2.71 14.94
N ILE A 17 14.77 -1.98 14.97
CA ILE A 17 13.45 -2.59 15.19
C ILE A 17 13.15 -3.60 14.08
N GLY A 18 13.36 -3.23 12.81
CA GLY A 18 13.13 -4.14 11.68
C GLY A 18 13.98 -5.42 11.75
N ILE A 19 15.28 -5.29 12.07
CA ILE A 19 16.17 -6.45 12.26
C ILE A 19 15.71 -7.30 13.45
N GLY A 20 15.33 -6.67 14.56
CA GLY A 20 14.82 -7.36 15.75
C GLY A 20 13.54 -8.15 15.46
N THR A 21 12.58 -7.53 14.78
CA THR A 21 11.34 -8.20 14.36
C THR A 21 11.61 -9.35 13.39
N LEU A 22 12.51 -9.16 12.42
CA LEU A 22 12.89 -10.22 11.48
C LEU A 22 13.53 -11.41 12.22
N ALA A 23 14.48 -11.15 13.12
CA ALA A 23 15.11 -12.19 13.93
C ALA A 23 14.09 -12.94 14.80
N TYR A 24 13.15 -12.22 15.41
CA TYR A 24 12.05 -12.80 16.17
C TYR A 24 11.16 -13.69 15.28
N MET A 25 10.76 -13.23 14.10
CA MET A 25 9.95 -14.02 13.17
C MET A 25 10.65 -15.29 12.71
N ILE A 26 11.95 -15.22 12.37
CA ILE A 26 12.75 -16.38 12.00
C ILE A 26 12.82 -17.38 13.16
N HIS A 27 13.05 -16.88 14.38
CA HIS A 27 13.09 -17.75 15.56
C HIS A 27 11.72 -18.37 15.86
N ALA A 28 10.63 -17.61 15.77
CA ALA A 28 9.27 -18.06 16.06
C ALA A 28 8.74 -19.07 15.03
N MET A 29 9.11 -18.94 13.76
CA MET A 29 8.76 -19.91 12.71
C MET A 29 9.67 -21.15 12.72
N GLY A 30 10.93 -20.99 13.11
CA GLY A 30 11.95 -22.03 13.02
C GLY A 30 12.66 -22.03 11.66
N ILE A 31 13.99 -22.06 11.69
CA ILE A 31 14.83 -22.05 10.47
C ILE A 31 14.55 -23.26 9.59
N ASP A 32 14.40 -24.44 10.19
CA ASP A 32 14.18 -25.68 9.46
C ASP A 32 12.83 -25.65 8.72
N GLU A 33 11.81 -25.10 9.37
CA GLU A 33 10.47 -24.95 8.77
C GLU A 33 10.50 -23.98 7.59
N ILE A 34 11.19 -22.83 7.73
CA ILE A 34 11.36 -21.87 6.62
C ILE A 34 12.08 -22.53 5.44
N TRP A 35 13.14 -23.29 5.72
CA TRP A 35 13.92 -23.97 4.70
C TRP A 35 13.10 -25.04 3.97
N ASN A 36 12.41 -25.91 4.72
CA ASN A 36 11.54 -26.95 4.15
C ASN A 36 10.43 -26.33 3.28
N ASN A 37 9.81 -25.24 3.73
CA ASN A 37 8.79 -24.54 2.94
C ASN A 37 9.37 -23.93 1.66
N LEU A 38 10.59 -23.39 1.71
CA LEU A 38 11.25 -22.84 0.52
C LEU A 38 11.58 -23.94 -0.50
N GLU A 39 12.06 -25.10 -0.04
CA GLU A 39 12.29 -26.27 -0.90
C GLU A 39 10.98 -26.78 -1.53
N ASN A 40 9.90 -26.86 -0.74
CA ASN A 40 8.58 -27.28 -1.22
C ASN A 40 8.01 -26.35 -2.30
N ILE A 41 8.23 -25.04 -2.16
CA ILE A 41 7.82 -24.05 -3.18
C ILE A 41 8.74 -24.18 -4.42
N GLY A 42 10.04 -24.42 -4.21
CA GLY A 42 11.02 -24.59 -5.28
C GLY A 42 11.07 -23.39 -6.23
N TRP A 43 11.07 -23.67 -7.54
CA TRP A 43 11.18 -22.63 -8.57
C TRP A 43 10.01 -21.63 -8.58
N TRP A 44 8.82 -22.04 -8.10
CA TRP A 44 7.62 -21.18 -8.07
C TRP A 44 7.77 -19.95 -7.19
N PHE A 45 8.77 -19.94 -6.30
CA PHE A 45 9.13 -18.76 -5.52
C PHE A 45 9.47 -17.56 -6.41
N LEU A 46 10.14 -17.78 -7.54
CA LEU A 46 10.56 -16.70 -8.46
C LEU A 46 9.36 -16.02 -9.15
N PRO A 47 8.40 -16.72 -9.79
CA PRO A 47 7.19 -16.11 -10.30
C PRO A 47 6.36 -15.39 -9.22
N VAL A 48 6.23 -15.98 -8.03
CA VAL A 48 5.50 -15.35 -6.92
C VAL A 48 6.18 -14.03 -6.55
N LEU A 49 7.49 -14.03 -6.32
CA LEU A 49 8.26 -12.82 -6.04
C LEU A 49 8.18 -11.80 -7.20
N GLY A 50 8.30 -12.27 -8.43
CA GLY A 50 8.22 -11.46 -9.65
C GLY A 50 6.86 -10.76 -9.80
N SER A 51 5.76 -11.45 -9.49
CA SER A 51 4.43 -10.86 -9.49
C SER A 51 4.33 -9.69 -8.51
N TRP A 52 4.90 -9.82 -7.30
CA TRP A 52 4.96 -8.73 -6.33
C TRP A 52 5.79 -7.55 -6.83
N ALA A 53 6.92 -7.82 -7.50
CA ALA A 53 7.73 -6.77 -8.12
C ALA A 53 6.94 -5.98 -9.17
N VAL A 54 6.16 -6.67 -10.02
CA VAL A 54 5.27 -6.03 -11.00
C VAL A 54 4.19 -5.20 -10.29
N LEU A 55 3.58 -5.71 -9.22
CA LEU A 55 2.59 -4.96 -8.45
C LEU A 55 3.18 -3.68 -7.85
N TYR A 56 4.39 -3.72 -7.29
CA TYR A 56 5.07 -2.52 -6.78
C TYR A 56 5.41 -1.53 -7.90
N TRP A 57 5.80 -2.03 -9.07
CA TRP A 57 6.06 -1.19 -10.24
C TRP A 57 4.79 -0.45 -10.69
N MET A 58 3.67 -1.17 -10.83
CA MET A 58 2.38 -0.58 -11.19
C MET A 58 1.91 0.44 -10.15
N ASN A 59 2.05 0.12 -8.87
CA ASN A 59 1.74 1.05 -7.78
C ASN A 59 2.60 2.32 -7.83
N ALA A 60 3.89 2.20 -8.13
CA ALA A 60 4.78 3.34 -8.31
C ALA A 60 4.40 4.18 -9.54
N MET A 61 3.97 3.57 -10.64
CA MET A 61 3.46 4.29 -11.81
C MET A 61 2.21 5.09 -11.47
N ALA A 62 1.24 4.46 -10.80
CA ALA A 62 0.02 5.14 -10.36
C ALA A 62 0.34 6.29 -9.39
N PHE A 63 1.23 6.07 -8.43
CA PHE A 63 1.62 7.12 -7.49
C PHE A 63 2.34 8.27 -8.19
N LYS A 64 3.24 7.98 -9.14
CA LYS A 64 3.91 9.02 -9.94
C LYS A 64 2.90 9.84 -10.75
N ALA A 65 1.90 9.20 -11.33
CA ALA A 65 0.84 9.88 -12.07
C ALA A 65 0.01 10.83 -11.18
N ILE A 66 -0.16 10.50 -9.91
CA ILE A 66 -0.83 11.37 -8.92
C ILE A 66 0.07 12.53 -8.44
N ILE A 67 1.38 12.30 -8.36
CA ILE A 67 2.35 13.33 -7.95
C ILE A 67 2.53 14.37 -9.06
N GLN A 68 2.73 13.90 -10.30
CA GLN A 68 3.09 14.74 -11.43
C GLN A 68 1.90 15.56 -11.91
N GLU A 69 2.03 16.89 -11.85
CA GLU A 69 1.09 17.83 -12.45
C GLU A 69 1.67 18.37 -13.76
N PRO A 70 0.93 18.30 -14.89
CA PRO A 70 1.42 18.78 -16.19
C PRO A 70 1.84 20.25 -16.19
N GLU A 71 1.19 21.07 -15.36
CA GLU A 71 1.39 22.51 -15.29
C GLU A 71 2.56 22.92 -14.36
N LEU A 72 3.06 22.01 -13.52
CA LEU A 72 4.09 22.28 -12.51
C LEU A 72 5.29 21.34 -12.69
N PRO A 73 6.30 21.70 -13.50
CA PRO A 73 7.49 20.88 -13.75
C PRO A 73 8.25 20.47 -12.48
N GLN A 74 8.20 21.28 -11.42
CA GLN A 74 8.79 21.01 -10.11
C GLN A 74 8.19 19.77 -9.40
N THR A 75 7.06 19.26 -9.86
CA THR A 75 6.43 18.03 -9.32
C THR A 75 7.00 16.75 -9.93
N ASN A 76 7.91 16.83 -10.90
CA ASN A 76 8.46 15.66 -11.59
C ASN A 76 9.52 14.94 -10.73
N VAL A 77 9.05 14.05 -9.87
CA VAL A 77 9.91 13.19 -9.05
C VAL A 77 10.45 12.01 -9.89
N PRO A 78 11.75 11.69 -9.81
CA PRO A 78 12.32 10.53 -10.50
C PRO A 78 11.57 9.24 -10.17
N PHE A 79 11.29 8.40 -11.18
CA PHE A 79 10.51 7.17 -10.97
C PHE A 79 11.14 6.25 -9.92
N TRP A 80 12.46 6.11 -9.92
CA TRP A 80 13.18 5.31 -8.93
C TRP A 80 12.95 5.77 -7.48
N LYS A 81 12.78 7.08 -7.28
CA LYS A 81 12.45 7.63 -5.97
C LYS A 81 11.01 7.31 -5.58
N VAL A 82 10.07 7.45 -6.51
CA VAL A 82 8.68 7.03 -6.27
C VAL A 82 8.59 5.54 -5.97
N LEU A 83 9.29 4.69 -6.73
CA LEU A 83 9.35 3.25 -6.50
C LEU A 83 9.93 2.92 -5.13
N GLN A 84 11.04 3.56 -4.74
CA GLN A 84 11.64 3.41 -3.41
C GLN A 84 10.62 3.78 -2.31
N LEU A 85 9.93 4.92 -2.43
CA LEU A 85 8.91 5.38 -1.49
C LEU A 85 7.71 4.42 -1.40
N THR A 86 7.30 3.86 -2.53
CA THR A 86 6.22 2.87 -2.59
C THR A 86 6.59 1.61 -1.82
N ILE A 87 7.73 0.99 -2.15
CA ILE A 87 8.19 -0.26 -1.53
C ILE A 87 8.45 -0.06 -0.04
N SER A 88 9.20 0.97 0.36
CA SER A 88 9.50 1.20 1.77
C SER A 88 8.26 1.59 2.57
N GLY A 89 7.32 2.34 1.97
CA GLY A 89 6.04 2.65 2.62
C GLY A 89 5.19 1.40 2.87
N TYR A 90 5.16 0.45 1.93
CA TYR A 90 4.49 -0.83 2.14
C TYR A 90 5.21 -1.67 3.19
N ALA A 91 6.55 -1.76 3.15
CA ALA A 91 7.33 -2.49 4.15
C ALA A 91 7.08 -1.97 5.57
N ILE A 92 7.03 -0.64 5.75
CA ILE A 92 6.68 -0.04 7.05
C ILE A 92 5.27 -0.47 7.46
N ASN A 93 4.28 -0.36 6.56
CA ASN A 93 2.90 -0.75 6.85
C ASN A 93 2.74 -2.23 7.22
N TYR A 94 3.56 -3.12 6.67
CA TYR A 94 3.53 -4.55 7.03
C TYR A 94 4.18 -4.86 8.37
N ILE A 95 5.15 -4.06 8.81
CA ILE A 95 5.85 -4.27 10.08
C ILE A 95 5.13 -3.57 11.24
N THR A 96 4.41 -2.48 10.99
CA THR A 96 3.67 -1.76 12.03
C THR A 96 2.39 -2.51 12.40
N PRO A 97 2.13 -2.76 13.70
CA PRO A 97 0.93 -3.51 14.15
C PRO A 97 -0.37 -2.72 13.97
N PHE A 98 -0.28 -1.42 13.67
CA PHE A 98 -1.43 -0.57 13.35
C PHE A 98 -1.58 -0.46 11.84
N VAL A 99 -2.76 -0.87 11.34
CA VAL A 99 -3.12 -0.84 9.92
C VAL A 99 -2.86 0.55 9.34
N ALA A 100 -1.95 0.63 8.37
CA ALA A 100 -1.76 1.82 7.52
C ALA A 100 -1.47 3.14 8.26
N LEU A 101 -0.70 3.10 9.36
CA LEU A 101 -0.31 4.32 10.09
C LEU A 101 1.16 4.72 9.92
N GLY A 102 2.03 3.84 9.42
CA GLY A 102 3.47 4.13 9.35
C GLY A 102 3.97 4.57 7.97
N GLY A 103 3.45 3.95 6.91
CA GLY A 103 3.86 4.15 5.53
C GLY A 103 3.41 5.49 4.96
N GLU A 104 2.20 5.94 5.28
CA GLU A 104 1.66 7.23 4.83
C GLU A 104 2.46 8.42 5.37
N PRO A 105 2.69 8.57 6.69
CA PRO A 105 3.51 9.68 7.20
C PRO A 105 4.94 9.65 6.66
N TYR A 106 5.53 8.45 6.50
CA TYR A 106 6.84 8.29 5.89
C TYR A 106 6.88 8.83 4.45
N ARG A 107 5.89 8.45 3.61
CA ARG A 107 5.80 8.93 2.24
C ARG A 107 5.66 10.45 2.20
N ILE A 108 4.83 11.05 3.06
CA ILE A 108 4.66 12.50 3.14
C ILE A 108 5.98 13.18 3.54
N MET A 109 6.68 12.66 4.56
CA MET A 109 7.91 13.24 5.07
C MET A 109 9.04 13.26 4.03
N GLU A 110 9.22 12.16 3.30
CA GLU A 110 10.27 12.08 2.28
C GLU A 110 9.86 12.81 0.98
N LEU A 111 8.58 12.74 0.57
CA LEU A 111 8.07 13.41 -0.62
C LEU A 111 8.00 14.94 -0.45
N LYS A 112 7.78 15.45 0.78
CA LYS A 112 7.77 16.88 1.10
C LYS A 112 9.02 17.61 0.61
N ASN A 113 10.18 16.95 0.63
CA ASN A 113 11.44 17.53 0.18
C ASN A 113 11.51 17.76 -1.34
N TYR A 114 10.61 17.15 -2.11
CA TYR A 114 10.56 17.27 -3.56
C TYR A 114 9.45 18.22 -4.03
N VAL A 115 8.25 18.08 -3.47
CA VAL A 115 7.04 18.76 -4.00
C VAL A 115 6.39 19.72 -3.02
N GLY A 116 6.96 19.88 -1.82
CA GLY A 116 6.39 20.68 -0.74
C GLY A 116 5.36 19.91 0.11
N GLY A 117 5.11 20.40 1.32
CA GLY A 117 4.33 19.65 2.34
C GLY A 117 2.86 19.45 1.97
N SER A 118 2.19 20.50 1.47
CA SER A 118 0.77 20.43 1.09
C SER A 118 0.54 19.44 -0.05
N LYS A 119 1.34 19.53 -1.12
CA LYS A 119 1.27 18.60 -2.26
C LYS A 119 1.65 17.17 -1.88
N ALA A 120 2.68 16.98 -1.04
CA ALA A 120 3.05 15.65 -0.57
C ALA A 120 1.90 14.99 0.22
N GLY A 121 1.25 15.75 1.11
CA GLY A 121 0.08 15.30 1.85
C GLY A 121 -1.08 14.93 0.94
N SER A 122 -1.47 15.83 0.03
CA SER A 122 -2.60 15.60 -0.87
C SER A 122 -2.35 14.45 -1.86
N SER A 123 -1.14 14.32 -2.41
CA SER A 123 -0.78 13.21 -3.29
C SER A 123 -0.79 11.86 -2.57
N VAL A 124 -0.30 11.77 -1.32
CA VAL A 124 -0.35 10.53 -0.54
C VAL A 124 -1.79 10.17 -0.16
N LEU A 125 -2.58 11.15 0.26
CA LEU A 125 -4.00 10.95 0.57
C LEU A 125 -4.77 10.47 -0.67
N LEU A 126 -4.61 11.15 -1.80
CA LEU A 126 -5.26 10.79 -3.05
C LEU A 126 -4.83 9.40 -3.53
N TYR A 127 -3.56 9.05 -3.38
CA TYR A 127 -3.09 7.69 -3.66
C TYR A 127 -3.77 6.64 -2.77
N GLY A 128 -3.87 6.88 -1.46
CA GLY A 128 -4.57 5.98 -0.54
C GLY A 128 -6.05 5.80 -0.91
N VAL A 129 -6.72 6.91 -1.23
CA VAL A 129 -8.12 6.96 -1.74
C VAL A 129 -8.28 6.09 -2.99
N MET A 130 -7.45 6.30 -4.00
CA MET A 130 -7.50 5.52 -5.25
C MET A 130 -7.19 4.05 -5.00
N HIS A 131 -6.25 3.74 -4.11
CA HIS A 131 -5.88 2.37 -3.77
C HIS A 131 -7.03 1.60 -3.12
N ILE A 132 -7.74 2.20 -2.15
CA ILE A 132 -8.92 1.60 -1.51
C ILE A 132 -10.05 1.43 -2.52
N LEU A 133 -10.31 2.45 -3.34
CA LEU A 133 -11.34 2.38 -4.38
C LEU A 133 -11.08 1.24 -5.37
N SER A 134 -9.83 1.06 -5.82
CA SER A 134 -9.46 -0.05 -6.70
C SER A 134 -9.72 -1.42 -6.06
N HIS A 135 -9.48 -1.60 -4.77
CA HIS A 135 -9.79 -2.85 -4.06
C HIS A 135 -11.29 -3.13 -4.03
N ILE A 136 -12.10 -2.11 -3.74
CA ILE A 136 -13.56 -2.24 -3.73
C ILE A 136 -14.06 -2.65 -5.12
N LEU A 137 -13.60 -1.97 -6.18
CA LEU A 137 -13.97 -2.31 -7.56
C LEU A 137 -13.53 -3.72 -7.94
N PHE A 138 -12.31 -4.12 -7.55
CA PHE A 138 -11.79 -5.45 -7.82
C PHE A 138 -12.59 -6.54 -7.09
N TRP A 139 -12.98 -6.32 -5.84
CA TRP A 139 -13.83 -7.25 -5.09
C TRP A 139 -15.22 -7.39 -5.70
N VAL A 140 -15.86 -6.28 -6.08
CA VAL A 140 -17.17 -6.31 -6.75
C VAL A 140 -17.11 -7.06 -8.07
N ALA A 141 -16.09 -6.78 -8.90
CA ALA A 141 -15.87 -7.52 -10.15
C ALA A 141 -15.62 -9.01 -9.89
N SER A 142 -14.84 -9.35 -8.86
CA SER A 142 -14.56 -10.73 -8.47
C SER A 142 -15.81 -11.48 -8.04
N VAL A 143 -16.68 -10.85 -7.22
CA VAL A 143 -17.97 -11.43 -6.82
C VAL A 143 -18.84 -11.75 -8.03
N PHE A 144 -18.93 -10.81 -8.99
CA PHE A 144 -19.68 -11.04 -10.22
C PHE A 144 -19.12 -12.22 -11.03
N LEU A 145 -17.80 -12.30 -11.20
CA LEU A 145 -17.14 -13.41 -11.90
C LEU A 145 -17.37 -14.75 -11.22
N ILE A 146 -17.30 -14.81 -9.88
CA ILE A 146 -17.53 -16.04 -9.12
C ILE A 146 -18.96 -16.52 -9.32
N LEU A 147 -19.95 -15.64 -9.14
CA LEU A 147 -21.37 -16.00 -9.29
C LEU A 147 -21.73 -16.41 -10.72
N TRP A 148 -21.01 -15.89 -11.72
CA TRP A 148 -21.26 -16.20 -13.13
C TRP A 148 -20.59 -17.50 -13.60
N PHE A 149 -19.32 -17.73 -13.23
CA PHE A 149 -18.51 -18.80 -13.81
C PHE A 149 -18.31 -20.00 -12.88
N VAL A 150 -18.44 -19.82 -11.57
CA VAL A 150 -18.14 -20.88 -10.61
C VAL A 150 -19.46 -21.47 -10.11
N PRO A 151 -19.72 -22.77 -10.30
CA PRO A 151 -20.83 -23.45 -9.62
C PRO A 151 -20.51 -23.53 -8.12
N ALA A 152 -20.84 -22.45 -7.42
CA ALA A 152 -20.47 -22.23 -6.03
C ALA A 152 -21.50 -22.84 -5.07
N SER A 153 -21.02 -23.30 -3.92
CA SER A 153 -21.89 -23.76 -2.84
C SER A 153 -22.69 -22.60 -2.24
N THR A 154 -23.79 -22.91 -1.55
CA THR A 154 -24.62 -21.90 -0.87
C THR A 154 -23.80 -21.01 0.07
N MET A 155 -22.79 -21.56 0.75
CA MET A 155 -21.89 -20.81 1.62
C MET A 155 -21.08 -19.75 0.84
N VAL A 156 -20.55 -20.11 -0.33
CA VAL A 156 -19.80 -19.17 -1.18
C VAL A 156 -20.73 -18.08 -1.71
N ASN A 157 -21.95 -18.43 -2.12
CA ASN A 157 -22.93 -17.45 -2.59
C ASN A 157 -23.33 -16.44 -1.49
N VAL A 158 -23.52 -16.90 -0.25
CA VAL A 158 -23.79 -16.03 0.91
C VAL A 158 -22.59 -15.15 1.21
N ALA A 159 -21.37 -15.68 1.16
CA ALA A 159 -20.15 -14.89 1.36
C ALA A 159 -19.99 -13.81 0.27
N CYS A 160 -20.24 -14.15 -0.98
CA CYS A 160 -20.25 -13.21 -2.11
C CYS A 160 -21.28 -12.08 -1.90
N ALA A 161 -22.51 -12.42 -1.47
CA ALA A 161 -23.52 -11.42 -1.16
C ALA A 161 -23.10 -10.50 0.01
N ALA A 162 -22.51 -11.06 1.06
CA ALA A 162 -21.99 -10.28 2.19
C ALA A 162 -20.86 -9.34 1.78
N ILE A 163 -19.91 -9.80 0.96
CA ILE A 163 -18.82 -8.98 0.41
C ILE A 163 -19.38 -7.85 -0.46
N PHE A 164 -20.40 -8.14 -1.27
CA PHE A 164 -21.04 -7.13 -2.11
C PHE A 164 -21.75 -6.04 -1.28
N VAL A 165 -22.49 -6.44 -0.24
CA VAL A 165 -23.12 -5.49 0.70
C VAL A 165 -22.07 -4.66 1.43
N MET A 166 -21.00 -5.30 1.91
CA MET A 166 -19.86 -4.62 2.54
C MET A 166 -19.23 -3.60 1.59
N ALA A 167 -19.02 -3.95 0.31
CA ALA A 167 -18.49 -3.04 -0.70
C ALA A 167 -19.40 -1.81 -0.90
N ILE A 168 -20.73 -1.99 -0.90
CA ILE A 168 -21.70 -0.88 -0.97
C ILE A 168 -21.56 0.03 0.26
N ILE A 169 -21.53 -0.55 1.47
CA ILE A 169 -21.38 0.20 2.72
C ILE A 169 -20.07 0.99 2.73
N CYS A 170 -18.95 0.35 2.38
CA CYS A 170 -17.65 0.99 2.29
C CYS A 170 -17.66 2.15 1.29
N THR A 171 -18.24 1.96 0.10
CA THR A 171 -18.36 3.01 -0.92
C THR A 171 -19.23 4.17 -0.43
N TRP A 172 -20.34 3.87 0.25
CA TRP A 172 -21.22 4.88 0.83
C TRP A 172 -20.52 5.70 1.92
N LEU A 173 -19.86 5.04 2.87
CA LEU A 173 -19.07 5.70 3.91
C LEU A 173 -17.96 6.57 3.30
N PHE A 174 -17.28 6.04 2.28
CA PHE A 174 -16.19 6.72 1.59
C PHE A 174 -16.65 7.99 0.86
N THR A 175 -17.73 7.92 0.08
CA THR A 175 -18.28 9.09 -0.62
C THR A 175 -18.85 10.12 0.36
N ASN A 176 -19.39 9.71 1.50
CA ASN A 176 -19.85 10.63 2.54
C ASN A 176 -18.71 11.30 3.29
N PHE A 177 -17.61 10.58 3.53
CA PHE A 177 -16.41 11.12 4.13
C PHE A 177 -15.79 12.21 3.23
N ILE A 178 -15.60 11.92 1.94
CA ILE A 178 -15.12 12.90 0.97
C ILE A 178 -16.05 14.13 0.91
N ARG A 179 -17.37 13.92 0.91
CA ARG A 179 -18.35 15.03 0.91
C ARG A 179 -18.32 15.89 2.17
N ARG A 180 -17.88 15.36 3.32
CA ARG A 180 -17.79 16.12 4.58
C ARG A 180 -16.51 16.94 4.67
N GLU A 181 -15.41 16.47 4.08
CA GLU A 181 -14.11 17.16 4.14
C GLU A 181 -13.86 18.13 2.97
N LEU A 182 -14.63 18.05 1.89
CA LEU A 182 -14.67 19.07 0.84
C LEU A 182 -15.91 19.95 1.05
N PRO A 183 -15.81 21.08 1.81
CA PRO A 183 -16.85 22.09 1.74
C PRO A 183 -16.78 22.67 0.32
N PHE A 184 -17.72 22.28 -0.53
CA PHE A 184 -17.97 22.96 -1.78
C PHE A 184 -18.44 24.39 -1.47
N HIS A 185 -17.49 25.27 -1.19
CA HIS A 185 -17.65 26.69 -1.41
C HIS A 185 -17.33 26.93 -2.89
N TYR A 186 -18.35 26.73 -3.73
CA TYR A 186 -18.47 27.48 -4.97
C TYR A 186 -19.01 28.88 -4.66
#